data_AF-A0A3E2NR61-F1
#
_entry.id   AF-A0A3E2NR61-F1
#
_cell.length_a   1.000
_cell.length_b   1.000
_cell.length_c   1.000
_cell.angle_alpha   90.00
_cell.angle_beta   90.00
_cell.angle_gamma   90.00
#
_symmetry.space_group_name_H-M   'P 1'
#
loop_
_entity.id
_entity.type
_entity.pdbx_description
1 polymer ?
#
loop_
_entity_poly.entity_id
_entity_poly.type
_entity_poly.pdbx_seq_one_letter_code
_entity_poly.pdbx_strand_id
1 'polypeptide(L)'
;MNFSVTKYLLIIMLAGSLAGCGDKNKGTTDNVAAVKGDSTVAVGHVDPNAGKLLGVWHDATIHTEKGEQIAYELVAKDDKYYMQVITFTATNLTVNDAPPISPSASELKKDGARYTAIDDPSQAYEVDKAGDLLIYNGAEIVTKCSKLL
;
A
#
# COMPACT_ATOMS: atom_id res chain seq x y z
N MET A 1 32.75 38.05 15.02
CA MET A 1 32.92 36.72 15.65
C MET A 1 33.26 35.74 14.53
N ASN A 2 34.47 35.19 14.56
CA ASN A 2 34.87 34.06 13.73
C ASN A 2 34.15 32.81 14.25
N PHE A 3 33.63 31.96 13.37
CA PHE A 3 33.95 30.53 13.39
C PHE A 3 33.74 29.93 12.00
N SER A 4 34.82 29.32 11.53
CA SER A 4 35.00 28.56 10.29
C SER A 4 34.83 27.07 10.58
N VAL A 5 34.81 26.27 9.50
CA VAL A 5 34.97 24.79 9.41
C VAL A 5 33.73 23.99 9.89
N THR A 6 33.13 23.04 9.14
CA THR A 6 33.79 21.89 8.50
C THR A 6 32.84 21.18 7.53
N LYS A 7 33.30 20.98 6.29
CA LYS A 7 32.76 20.01 5.31
C LYS A 7 33.12 18.60 5.77
N TYR A 8 32.14 17.72 5.97
CA TYR A 8 32.40 16.29 6.11
C TYR A 8 32.16 15.59 4.78
N LEU A 9 33.29 15.30 4.11
CA LEU A 9 33.42 14.31 3.07
C LEU A 9 34.07 13.09 3.74
N LEU A 10 33.44 11.92 3.73
CA LEU A 10 34.14 10.67 4.01
C LEU A 10 33.59 9.55 3.11
N ILE A 11 34.49 9.07 2.25
CA ILE A 11 34.36 7.94 1.34
C ILE A 11 34.92 6.71 2.08
N ILE A 12 34.22 5.57 2.06
CA ILE A 12 34.85 4.26 2.23
C ILE A 12 34.23 3.27 1.22
N MET A 13 35.07 2.83 0.27
CA MET A 13 34.87 1.65 -0.57
C MET A 13 35.04 0.38 0.27
N LEU A 14 34.23 -0.65 0.00
CA LEU A 14 34.65 -2.03 0.20
C LEU A 14 34.34 -2.83 -1.08
N ALA A 15 35.38 -3.47 -1.62
CA ALA A 15 35.36 -4.39 -2.74
C ALA A 15 35.95 -5.73 -2.30
N GLY A 16 35.49 -6.83 -2.93
CA GLY A 16 36.04 -8.19 -2.84
C GLY A 16 35.25 -9.10 -1.89
N SER A 17 35.01 -10.39 -2.16
CA SER A 17 35.54 -11.27 -3.21
C SER A 17 34.96 -12.70 -3.08
N LEU A 18 34.78 -13.36 -4.23
CA LEU A 18 35.05 -14.80 -4.53
C LEU A 18 34.13 -15.97 -4.08
N ALA A 19 33.95 -16.87 -5.07
CA ALA A 19 33.78 -18.33 -5.03
C ALA A 19 32.40 -18.91 -4.61
N GLY A 20 31.78 -19.88 -5.30
CA GLY A 20 32.32 -20.82 -6.29
C GLY A 20 31.27 -21.64 -7.07
N CYS A 21 31.79 -22.46 -7.99
CA CYS A 21 31.12 -23.36 -8.93
C CYS A 21 30.76 -24.74 -8.33
N GLY A 22 29.84 -25.45 -9.01
CA GLY A 22 29.63 -26.91 -8.99
C GLY A 22 28.48 -27.34 -8.08
N ASP A 23 27.49 -28.16 -8.47
CA ASP A 23 27.60 -29.34 -9.32
C ASP A 23 26.33 -29.67 -10.13
N LYS A 24 26.58 -30.39 -11.23
CA LYS A 24 25.59 -31.12 -12.04
C LYS A 24 25.12 -32.35 -11.27
N ASN A 25 23.82 -32.64 -11.28
CA ASN A 25 23.40 -34.04 -11.30
C ASN A 25 22.25 -34.29 -12.28
N LYS A 26 22.48 -35.26 -13.15
CA LYS A 26 21.57 -35.79 -14.16
C LYS A 26 20.46 -36.59 -13.47
N GLY A 27 19.26 -36.51 -14.04
CA GLY A 27 18.15 -37.40 -13.72
C GLY A 27 17.06 -37.31 -14.78
N THR A 28 17.34 -37.81 -15.98
CA THR A 28 16.29 -38.18 -16.95
C THR A 28 15.57 -39.40 -16.42
N THR A 29 14.24 -39.35 -16.34
CA THR A 29 13.34 -40.49 -16.64
C THR A 29 11.96 -39.94 -16.95
N ASP A 30 11.54 -40.09 -18.20
CA ASP A 30 10.16 -39.96 -18.65
C ASP A 30 9.25 -40.94 -17.92
N ASN A 31 8.08 -40.49 -17.49
CA ASN A 31 6.87 -41.31 -17.46
C ASN A 31 5.66 -40.42 -17.69
N VAL A 32 5.12 -40.51 -18.91
CA VAL A 32 3.76 -40.11 -19.23
C VAL A 32 2.82 -41.01 -18.44
N ALA A 33 2.07 -40.43 -17.51
CA ALA A 33 0.85 -41.03 -16.97
C ALA A 33 -0.23 -39.95 -16.94
N ALA A 34 -1.24 -40.15 -17.79
CA ALA A 34 -2.42 -39.32 -17.87
C ALA A 34 -3.20 -39.32 -16.55
N VAL A 35 -3.52 -38.13 -16.03
CA VAL A 35 -4.64 -37.95 -15.12
C VAL A 35 -5.49 -36.82 -15.68
N LYS A 36 -6.66 -37.20 -16.22
CA LYS A 36 -7.82 -36.32 -16.32
C LYS A 36 -8.15 -35.89 -14.89
N GLY A 37 -7.93 -34.63 -14.59
CA GLY A 37 -8.59 -33.96 -13.48
C GLY A 37 -9.13 -32.67 -14.06
N ASP A 38 -10.45 -32.59 -14.20
CA ASP A 38 -11.13 -31.31 -14.32
C ASP A 38 -10.65 -30.46 -13.14
N SER A 39 -9.71 -29.54 -13.38
CA SER A 39 -9.51 -28.41 -12.49
C SER A 39 -10.73 -27.52 -12.64
N THR A 40 -11.83 -27.95 -12.03
CA THR A 40 -12.73 -26.99 -11.42
C THR A 40 -11.87 -26.30 -10.38
N VAL A 41 -11.27 -25.18 -10.79
CA VAL A 41 -10.79 -24.16 -9.86
C VAL A 41 -11.98 -23.95 -8.93
N ALA A 42 -11.87 -24.46 -7.71
CA ALA A 42 -12.80 -24.11 -6.67
C ALA A 42 -12.81 -22.59 -6.69
N VAL A 43 -13.91 -22.01 -7.16
CA VAL A 43 -14.15 -20.58 -7.07
C VAL A 43 -14.26 -20.36 -5.57
N GLY A 44 -13.10 -20.15 -4.94
CA GLY A 44 -13.01 -19.74 -3.55
C GLY A 44 -13.96 -18.59 -3.42
N HIS A 45 -14.85 -18.68 -2.44
CA HIS A 45 -15.92 -17.73 -2.19
C HIS A 45 -15.37 -16.30 -2.35
N VAL A 46 -15.60 -15.70 -3.52
CA VAL A 46 -15.23 -14.31 -3.75
C VAL A 46 -16.22 -13.56 -2.92
N ASP A 47 -15.78 -12.99 -1.79
CA ASP A 47 -16.65 -12.17 -0.97
C ASP A 47 -17.20 -11.07 -1.90
N PRO A 48 -18.52 -11.04 -2.18
CA PRO A 48 -19.10 -10.04 -3.05
C PRO A 48 -18.98 -8.63 -2.46
N ASN A 49 -18.51 -8.51 -1.21
CA ASN A 49 -18.20 -7.25 -0.55
C ASN A 49 -16.74 -6.84 -0.62
N ALA A 50 -15.84 -7.71 -1.10
CA ALA A 50 -14.43 -7.38 -1.22
C ALA A 50 -14.18 -6.42 -2.38
N GLY A 51 -13.47 -5.34 -2.10
CA GLY A 51 -12.96 -4.44 -3.13
C GLY A 51 -11.58 -4.87 -3.61
N LYS A 52 -10.97 -4.04 -4.43
CA LYS A 52 -9.56 -4.09 -4.82
C LYS A 52 -8.82 -2.97 -4.11
N LEU A 53 -7.83 -3.30 -3.30
CA LEU A 53 -6.97 -2.31 -2.69
C LEU A 53 -6.11 -1.60 -3.74
N LEU A 54 -6.07 -0.26 -3.68
CA LEU A 54 -5.30 0.58 -4.59
C LEU A 54 -4.07 1.22 -3.93
N GLY A 55 -4.09 1.36 -2.61
CA GLY A 55 -2.95 1.85 -1.85
C GLY A 55 -3.29 2.03 -0.37
N VAL A 56 -2.24 2.12 0.44
CA VAL A 56 -2.32 2.38 1.88
C VAL A 56 -1.32 3.45 2.26
N TRP A 57 -1.74 4.40 3.10
CA TRP A 57 -0.89 5.49 3.56
C TRP A 57 -0.99 5.69 5.07
N HIS A 58 0.16 5.89 5.71
CA HIS A 58 0.26 6.15 7.14
C HIS A 58 0.21 7.65 7.43
N ASP A 59 -0.67 8.06 8.33
CA ASP A 59 -0.66 9.40 8.91
C ASP A 59 0.06 9.38 10.26
N ALA A 60 1.33 9.77 10.23
CA ALA A 60 2.16 9.86 11.43
C ALA A 60 1.80 11.04 12.35
N THR A 61 0.91 11.94 11.92
CA THR A 61 0.55 13.15 12.67
C THR A 61 -0.60 12.93 13.64
N ILE A 62 -1.41 11.89 13.42
CA ILE A 62 -2.60 11.59 14.22
C ILE A 62 -2.42 10.27 14.97
N HIS A 63 -2.71 10.30 16.26
CA HIS A 63 -2.86 9.10 17.09
C HIS A 63 -4.20 9.16 17.80
N THR A 64 -4.84 8.01 18.00
CA THR A 64 -6.04 7.96 18.85
C THR A 64 -5.67 8.23 20.31
N GLU A 65 -6.65 8.53 21.17
CA GLU A 65 -6.42 8.69 22.61
C GLU A 65 -5.79 7.44 23.26
N LYS A 66 -5.92 6.28 22.61
CA LYS A 66 -5.34 5.00 23.04
C LYS A 66 -3.93 4.76 22.49
N GLY A 67 -3.38 5.71 21.73
CA GLY A 67 -2.07 5.62 21.09
C GLY A 67 -2.06 4.77 19.81
N GLU A 68 -3.22 4.51 19.21
CA GLU A 68 -3.29 3.79 17.93
C GLU A 68 -2.85 4.72 16.80
N GLN A 69 -2.07 4.20 15.87
CA GLN A 69 -1.69 4.86 14.63
C GLN A 69 -2.84 4.82 13.63
N ILE A 70 -2.85 5.75 12.68
CA ILE A 70 -3.88 5.89 11.65
C ILE A 70 -3.31 5.62 10.27
N ALA A 71 -3.98 4.78 9.49
CA ALA A 71 -3.73 4.66 8.06
C ALA A 71 -5.02 4.81 7.24
N TYR A 72 -4.83 5.20 5.99
CA TYR A 72 -5.88 5.39 5.00
C TYR A 72 -5.74 4.31 3.92
N GLU A 73 -6.82 3.61 3.59
CA GLU A 73 -6.85 2.67 2.47
C GLU A 73 -7.78 3.19 1.37
N LEU A 74 -7.29 3.22 0.14
CA LEU A 74 -8.09 3.52 -1.04
C LEU A 74 -8.50 2.22 -1.71
N VAL A 75 -9.80 1.98 -1.81
CA VAL A 75 -10.37 0.72 -2.31
C VAL A 75 -11.28 1.00 -3.51
N ALA A 76 -11.21 0.18 -4.56
CA ALA A 76 -12.14 0.22 -5.68
C ALA A 76 -13.10 -0.97 -5.65
N LYS A 77 -14.38 -0.76 -5.93
CA LYS A 77 -15.39 -1.83 -6.02
C LYS A 77 -16.53 -1.41 -6.94
N ASP A 78 -16.93 -2.25 -7.90
CA ASP A 78 -18.09 -2.04 -8.79
C ASP A 78 -18.16 -0.61 -9.38
N ASP A 79 -17.04 -0.11 -9.91
CA ASP A 79 -16.84 1.24 -10.47
C ASP A 79 -16.83 2.41 -9.48
N LYS A 80 -16.88 2.12 -8.18
CA LYS A 80 -16.79 3.11 -7.10
C LYS A 80 -15.43 3.07 -6.43
N TYR A 81 -15.11 4.18 -5.77
CA TYR A 81 -13.90 4.32 -4.95
C TYR A 81 -14.30 4.65 -3.53
N TYR A 82 -13.53 4.14 -2.57
CA TYR A 82 -13.79 4.29 -1.15
C TYR A 82 -12.51 4.67 -0.44
N MET A 83 -12.57 5.67 0.44
CA MET A 83 -11.52 5.93 1.41
C MET A 83 -11.96 5.36 2.75
N GLN A 84 -11.14 4.51 3.35
CA GLN A 84 -11.37 3.98 4.69
C GLN A 84 -10.22 4.30 5.63
N VAL A 85 -10.57 4.64 6.87
CA VAL A 85 -9.60 4.89 7.94
C VAL A 85 -9.48 3.62 8.77
N ILE A 86 -8.24 3.18 9.00
CA ILE A 86 -7.93 2.03 9.83
C ILE A 86 -7.00 2.46 10.98
N THR A 87 -7.20 1.84 12.14
CA THR A 87 -6.36 2.04 13.32
C THR A 87 -5.48 0.82 13.57
N PHE A 88 -4.26 1.02 14.04
CA PHE A 88 -3.36 -0.08 14.38
C PHE A 88 -2.38 0.29 15.50
N THR A 89 -2.05 -0.67 16.35
CA THR A 89 -1.08 -0.49 17.46
C THR A 89 0.27 -1.14 17.19
N ALA A 90 0.33 -2.02 16.20
CA ALA A 90 1.52 -2.79 15.90
C ALA A 90 2.54 -1.97 15.11
N THR A 91 3.82 -2.37 15.19
CA THR A 91 4.88 -1.84 14.33
C THR A 91 4.78 -2.32 12.89
N ASN A 92 4.02 -3.40 12.65
CA ASN A 92 3.73 -3.96 11.35
C ASN A 92 2.22 -3.94 11.10
N LEU A 93 1.82 -3.51 9.91
CA LEU A 93 0.43 -3.52 9.46
C LEU A 93 0.25 -4.64 8.43
N THR A 94 -0.67 -5.57 8.71
CA THR A 94 -1.10 -6.55 7.71
C THR A 94 -2.24 -5.96 6.92
N VAL A 95 -2.07 -5.91 5.60
CA VAL A 95 -3.03 -5.33 4.67
C VAL A 95 -3.67 -6.44 3.85
N ASN A 96 -4.98 -6.36 3.63
CA ASN A 96 -5.70 -7.29 2.76
C ASN A 96 -5.79 -6.70 1.35
N ASP A 97 -5.32 -7.41 0.33
CA ASP A 97 -5.40 -6.98 -1.08
C ASP A 97 -6.86 -6.82 -1.57
N ALA A 98 -7.79 -7.53 -0.92
CA ALA A 98 -9.21 -7.47 -1.21
C ALA A 98 -10.01 -7.10 0.06
N PRO A 99 -9.85 -5.87 0.57
CA PRO A 99 -10.46 -5.48 1.84
C PRO A 99 -11.98 -5.36 1.65
N PRO A 100 -12.78 -5.78 2.65
CA PRO A 100 -14.19 -5.44 2.68
C PRO A 100 -14.34 -3.93 2.83
N ILE A 101 -15.38 -3.36 2.20
CA ILE A 101 -15.69 -1.94 2.36
C ILE A 101 -16.25 -1.72 3.77
N SER A 102 -15.54 -0.92 4.59
CA SER A 102 -16.02 -0.57 5.93
C SER A 102 -17.34 0.20 5.87
N PRO A 103 -18.27 0.01 6.83
CA PRO A 103 -19.46 0.85 6.96
C PRO A 103 -19.15 2.35 7.16
N SER A 104 -17.93 2.67 7.61
CA SER A 104 -17.45 4.04 7.80
C SER A 104 -16.66 4.58 6.61
N ALA A 105 -16.57 3.84 5.51
CA ALA A 105 -15.83 4.29 4.34
C ALA A 105 -16.58 5.41 3.62
N SER A 106 -15.85 6.46 3.23
CA SER A 106 -16.39 7.54 2.40
C SER A 106 -16.37 7.10 0.94
N GLU A 107 -17.53 7.09 0.29
CA GLU A 107 -17.60 6.91 -1.16
C GLU A 107 -17.06 8.16 -1.87
N LEU A 108 -16.23 7.95 -2.89
CA LEU A 108 -15.50 9.00 -3.59
C LEU A 108 -15.92 9.08 -5.05
N LYS A 109 -16.04 10.31 -5.55
CA LYS A 109 -16.02 10.60 -6.97
C LYS A 109 -14.59 10.84 -7.42
N LYS A 110 -14.15 10.16 -8.48
CA LYS A 110 -12.84 10.38 -9.10
C LYS A 110 -12.94 11.39 -10.26
N ASP A 111 -12.05 12.37 -10.30
CA ASP A 111 -11.83 13.29 -11.43
C ASP A 111 -10.33 13.45 -11.68
N GLY A 112 -9.84 12.88 -12.78
CA GLY A 112 -8.41 12.78 -13.06
C GLY A 112 -7.65 12.04 -11.95
N ALA A 113 -6.73 12.74 -11.29
CA ALA A 113 -5.93 12.23 -10.17
C ALA A 113 -6.58 12.45 -8.80
N ARG A 114 -7.67 13.22 -8.73
CA ARG A 114 -8.31 13.63 -7.48
C ARG A 114 -9.51 12.76 -7.17
N TYR A 115 -9.68 12.43 -5.90
CA TYR A 115 -10.81 11.71 -5.35
C TYR A 115 -11.52 12.63 -4.34
N THR A 116 -12.79 12.92 -4.55
CA THR A 116 -13.58 13.82 -3.69
C THR A 116 -14.69 13.04 -3.03
N ALA A 117 -14.84 13.18 -1.71
CA ALA A 117 -15.91 12.50 -0.99
C ALA A 117 -17.29 13.00 -1.47
N ILE A 118 -18.24 12.08 -1.62
CA ILE A 118 -19.58 12.40 -2.14
C ILE A 118 -20.43 13.09 -1.07
N ASP A 119 -20.31 12.64 0.18
CA ASP A 119 -21.02 13.15 1.35
C ASP A 119 -20.44 14.47 1.88
N ASP A 120 -19.13 14.68 1.74
CA ASP A 120 -18.46 15.94 2.03
C ASP A 120 -17.53 16.38 0.87
N PRO A 121 -18.03 17.19 -0.08
CA PRO A 121 -17.23 17.64 -1.21
C PRO A 121 -16.04 18.54 -0.86
N SER A 122 -15.96 19.04 0.39
CA SER A 122 -14.76 19.75 0.87
C SER A 122 -13.61 18.78 1.12
N GLN A 123 -13.90 17.53 1.46
CA GLN A 123 -12.90 16.50 1.69
C GLN A 123 -12.47 15.86 0.37
N ALA A 124 -11.18 15.99 0.06
CA ALA A 124 -10.61 15.40 -1.14
C ALA A 124 -9.22 14.81 -0.90
N TYR A 125 -8.84 13.90 -1.78
CA TYR A 125 -7.64 13.09 -1.69
C TYR A 125 -6.93 13.08 -3.04
N GLU A 126 -5.62 13.20 -3.04
CA GLU A 126 -4.81 13.16 -4.26
C GLU A 126 -3.50 12.42 -3.98
N VAL A 127 -3.10 11.52 -4.88
CA VAL A 127 -1.80 10.85 -4.77
C VAL A 127 -0.79 11.67 -5.55
N ASP A 128 0.23 12.18 -4.86
CA ASP A 128 1.27 12.99 -5.47
C ASP A 128 2.24 12.16 -6.32
N LYS A 129 3.20 12.84 -6.96
CA LYS A 129 4.19 12.17 -7.83
C LYS A 129 5.15 11.23 -7.08
N ALA A 130 5.34 11.42 -5.77
CA ALA A 130 6.12 10.53 -4.92
C ALA A 130 5.30 9.30 -4.48
N GLY A 131 4.00 9.31 -4.73
CA GLY A 131 3.07 8.28 -4.31
C GLY A 131 2.46 8.54 -2.93
N ASP A 132 2.72 9.70 -2.32
CA ASP A 132 2.15 10.05 -1.02
C ASP A 132 0.71 10.55 -1.19
N LEU A 133 -0.10 10.36 -0.14
CA LEU A 133 -1.48 10.82 -0.13
C LEU A 133 -1.56 12.24 0.44
N LEU A 134 -2.08 13.16 -0.36
CA LEU A 134 -2.44 14.51 0.06
C LEU A 134 -3.93 14.51 0.42
N ILE A 135 -4.25 14.95 1.63
CA ILE A 135 -5.63 15.11 2.08
C ILE A 135 -5.94 16.60 2.14
N TYR A 136 -7.07 16.98 1.57
CA TYR A 136 -7.54 18.35 1.45
C TYR A 136 -8.82 18.56 2.25
N ASN A 137 -8.96 19.77 2.78
CA ASN A 137 -10.23 20.34 3.20
C ASN A 137 -10.45 21.65 2.44
N GLY A 138 -11.40 21.65 1.52
CA GLY A 138 -11.58 22.68 0.51
C GLY A 138 -10.33 22.79 -0.39
N ALA A 139 -9.71 23.97 -0.38
CA ALA A 139 -8.52 24.26 -1.17
C ALA A 139 -7.20 23.98 -0.43
N GLU A 140 -7.25 23.73 0.87
CA GLU A 140 -6.06 23.59 1.72
C GLU A 140 -5.67 22.13 1.89
N ILE A 141 -4.36 21.85 1.84
CA ILE A 141 -3.82 20.55 2.24
C ILE A 141 -3.76 20.53 3.76
N VAL A 142 -4.47 19.58 4.37
CA VAL A 142 -4.52 19.42 5.83
C VAL A 142 -3.51 18.39 6.34
N THR A 143 -3.21 17.37 5.55
CA THR A 143 -2.17 16.38 5.90
C THR A 143 -1.56 15.77 4.64
N LYS A 144 -0.34 15.23 4.82
CA LYS A 144 0.38 14.44 3.83
C LYS A 144 0.77 13.12 4.47
N CYS A 145 0.20 12.03 3.98
CA CYS A 145 0.38 10.69 4.53
C CYS A 145 1.40 9.91 3.67
N SER A 146 2.32 9.22 4.34
CA SER A 146 3.41 8.50 3.67
C SER A 146 2.92 7.18 3.10
N LYS A 147 3.34 6.87 1.88
CA LYS A 147 2.97 5.63 1.20
C LYS A 147 3.49 4.39 1.96
N LEU A 148 2.61 3.43 2.21
CA LEU A 148 2.95 2.09 2.71
C LEU A 148 2.91 1.03 1.58
N LEU A 149 1.93 1.11 0.68
CA LEU A 149 1.73 0.17 -0.45
C LEU A 149 1.26 0.90 -1.71
#